data_AF-A0A2V7TK63-F1
#
_entry.id   AF-A0A2V7TK63-F1
#
_cell.length_a   1.000
_cell.length_b   1.000
_cell.length_c   1.000
_cell.angle_alpha   90.00
_cell.angle_beta   90.00
_cell.angle_gamma   90.00
#
_symmetry.space_group_name_H-M   'P 1'
#
loop_
_entity.id
_entity.type
_entity.pdbx_description
1 polymer ?
#
loop_
_entity_poly.entity_id
_entity_poly.type
_entity_poly.pdbx_seq_one_letter_code
_entity_poly.pdbx_strand_id
1 'polypeptide(L)'
;MATILSVSVPVELRAALDAEAKRQRRSRSFVVSEAIRAYVASREREAFAAGRDQTLSEALALSPAARLREAEALWQEFARTHEPGQPWTASFNTFAEYEQWRRR
;
A
#
# COMPACT_ATOMS: atom_id res chain seq x y z
N MET A 1 25.77 5.52 -0.68
CA MET A 1 26.54 5.04 0.49
C MET A 1 25.87 3.76 0.95
N ALA A 2 26.60 2.64 1.07
CA ALA A 2 26.02 1.38 1.56
C ALA A 2 26.18 1.31 3.08
N THR A 3 25.07 1.25 3.82
CA THR A 3 25.07 1.11 5.28
C THR A 3 25.14 -0.37 5.64
N ILE A 4 26.13 -0.77 6.43
CA ILE A 4 26.25 -2.13 6.97
C ILE A 4 25.73 -2.11 8.41
N LEU A 5 24.74 -2.95 8.69
CA LEU A 5 24.13 -3.13 10.00
C LEU A 5 24.38 -4.55 10.50
N SER A 6 24.80 -4.67 11.76
CA SER A 6 24.88 -5.96 12.45
C SER A 6 23.64 -6.13 13.33
N VAL A 7 22.96 -7.27 13.19
CA VAL A 7 21.75 -7.59 13.95
C VAL A 7 21.91 -8.95 14.60
N SER A 8 21.62 -9.00 15.89
CA SER A 8 21.58 -10.25 16.64
C SER A 8 20.24 -10.92 16.40
N VAL A 9 20.28 -12.14 15.89
CA VAL A 9 19.09 -12.99 15.73
C VAL A 9 19.12 -14.12 16.76
N PRO A 10 17.95 -14.52 17.29
CA PRO A 10 17.84 -15.70 18.14
C PRO A 10 18.46 -16.94 17.48
N VAL A 11 19.07 -17.80 18.29
CA VAL A 11 19.86 -18.94 17.80
C VAL A 11 18.99 -19.96 17.07
N GLU A 12 17.75 -20.12 17.51
CA GLU A 12 16.71 -20.96 16.92
C GLU A 12 16.36 -20.56 15.48
N LEU A 13 16.53 -19.28 15.11
CA LEU A 13 16.24 -18.80 13.76
C LEU A 13 17.41 -18.99 12.79
N ARG A 14 18.63 -19.25 13.27
CA ARG A 14 19.82 -19.36 12.40
C ARG A 14 19.70 -20.48 11.38
N ALA A 15 19.26 -21.66 11.81
CA ALA A 15 19.12 -22.82 10.92
C ALA A 15 18.08 -22.56 9.82
N ALA A 16 16.97 -21.93 10.15
CA ALA A 16 15.92 -21.57 9.19
C ALA A 16 16.43 -20.52 8.18
N LEU A 17 17.15 -19.49 8.66
CA LEU A 17 17.75 -18.47 7.79
C LEU A 17 18.79 -19.06 6.84
N ASP A 18 19.59 -20.02 7.31
CA ASP A 18 20.59 -20.72 6.49
C ASP A 18 19.95 -21.61 5.42
N ALA A 19 18.91 -22.37 5.80
CA ALA A 19 18.13 -23.16 4.86
C ALA A 19 17.51 -22.27 3.78
N GLU A 20 16.95 -21.13 4.17
CA GLU A 20 16.30 -20.20 3.26
C GLU A 20 17.30 -19.49 2.33
N ALA A 21 18.44 -19.05 2.86
CA ALA A 21 19.53 -18.50 2.06
C ALA A 21 20.04 -19.51 1.02
N LYS A 22 20.21 -20.77 1.42
CA LYS A 22 20.59 -21.86 0.51
C LYS A 22 19.50 -22.11 -0.54
N ARG A 23 18.23 -22.15 -0.15
CA ARG A 23 17.08 -22.36 -1.04
C ARG A 23 17.01 -21.28 -2.12
N GLN A 24 17.18 -20.02 -1.72
CA GLN A 24 17.13 -18.86 -2.64
C GLN A 24 18.45 -18.63 -3.39
N ARG A 25 19.53 -19.36 -3.06
CA ARG A 25 20.89 -19.10 -3.55
C ARG A 25 21.33 -17.64 -3.32
N ARG A 26 21.02 -17.11 -2.14
CA ARG A 26 21.34 -15.73 -1.73
C ARG A 26 22.12 -15.74 -0.41
N SER A 27 22.70 -14.60 -0.06
CA SER A 27 23.35 -14.44 1.25
C SER A 27 22.31 -14.38 2.36
N ARG A 28 22.71 -14.78 3.57
CA ARG A 28 21.88 -14.64 4.78
C ARG A 28 21.43 -13.20 5.01
N SER A 29 22.33 -12.24 4.78
CA SER A 29 22.04 -10.80 4.91
C SER A 29 20.94 -10.33 3.96
N PHE A 30 20.92 -10.86 2.73
CA PHE A 30 19.87 -10.56 1.76
C PHE A 30 18.51 -11.06 2.25
N VAL A 31 18.43 -12.32 2.69
CA VAL A 31 17.19 -12.92 3.21
C VAL A 31 16.64 -12.14 4.40
N VAL A 32 17.51 -11.76 5.34
CA VAL A 32 17.12 -10.94 6.51
C VAL A 32 16.61 -9.57 6.06
N SER A 33 17.29 -8.92 5.11
CA SER A 33 16.90 -7.59 4.64
C SER A 33 15.53 -7.60 3.96
N GLU A 34 15.26 -8.62 3.15
CA GLU A 34 13.96 -8.77 2.48
C GLU A 34 12.84 -9.14 3.46
N ALA A 35 13.13 -9.97 4.47
CA ALA A 35 12.17 -10.28 5.52
C ALA A 35 11.78 -9.02 6.32
N ILE A 36 12.77 -8.17 6.66
CA ILE A 36 12.52 -6.88 7.33
C ILE A 36 11.69 -5.96 6.43
N ARG A 37 12.05 -5.84 5.14
CA ARG A 37 11.30 -5.03 4.17
C ARG A 37 9.84 -5.48 4.06
N ALA A 38 9.62 -6.78 3.95
CA ALA A 38 8.28 -7.36 3.87
C ALA A 38 7.46 -7.10 5.14
N TYR A 39 8.09 -7.23 6.31
CA TYR A 39 7.46 -6.94 7.60
C TYR A 39 7.08 -5.46 7.74
N VAL A 40 7.99 -4.53 7.42
CA VAL A 40 7.67 -3.09 7.47
C VAL A 40 6.50 -2.77 6.54
N ALA A 41 6.51 -3.27 5.31
CA ALA A 41 5.42 -3.08 4.37
C ALA A 41 4.10 -3.71 4.84
N SER A 42 4.12 -4.84 5.56
CA SER A 42 2.90 -5.41 6.14
C SER A 42 2.37 -4.56 7.28
N ARG A 43 3.24 -4.01 8.13
CA ARG A 43 2.84 -3.14 9.24
C ARG A 43 2.20 -1.84 8.77
N GLU A 44 2.72 -1.24 7.70
CA GLU A 44 2.09 -0.06 7.08
C GLU A 44 0.68 -0.38 6.57
N ARG A 45 0.49 -1.54 5.93
CA ARG A 45 -0.83 -1.99 5.47
C ARG A 45 -1.79 -2.28 6.62
N GLU A 46 -1.31 -2.93 7.69
CA GLU A 46 -2.10 -3.18 8.89
C GLU A 46 -2.53 -1.88 9.57
N ALA A 47 -1.60 -0.93 9.72
CA ALA A 47 -1.90 0.39 10.28
C ALA A 47 -2.91 1.16 9.42
N PHE A 48 -2.75 1.12 8.10
CA PHE A 48 -3.71 1.72 7.17
C PHE A 48 -5.09 1.07 7.28
N ALA A 49 -5.16 -0.27 7.31
CA ALA A 49 -6.43 -0.99 7.46
C ALA A 49 -7.12 -0.65 8.78
N ALA A 50 -6.37 -0.62 9.88
CA ALA A 50 -6.90 -0.23 11.19
C ALA A 50 -7.42 1.21 11.20
N GLY A 51 -6.67 2.16 10.62
CA GLY A 51 -7.10 3.55 10.49
C GLY A 51 -8.35 3.69 9.63
N ARG A 52 -8.41 2.99 8.49
CA ARG A 52 -9.60 2.96 7.61
C ARG A 52 -10.82 2.45 8.35
N ASP A 53 -10.70 1.35 9.08
CA ASP A 53 -11.82 0.74 9.79
C ASP A 53 -12.32 1.65 10.92
N GLN A 54 -11.41 2.34 11.61
CA GLN A 54 -11.77 3.37 12.59
C GLN A 54 -12.53 4.53 11.93
N THR A 55 -11.99 5.11 10.86
CA THR A 55 -12.66 6.21 10.13
C THR A 55 -14.03 5.78 9.60
N LEU A 56 -14.17 4.55 9.11
CA LEU A 56 -15.45 4.03 8.65
C LEU A 56 -16.46 3.90 9.80
N SER A 57 -16.02 3.41 10.96
CA SER A 57 -16.85 3.33 12.17
C SER A 57 -17.34 4.71 12.61
N GLU A 58 -16.44 5.70 12.65
CA GLU A 58 -16.75 7.09 12.98
C GLU A 58 -17.73 7.69 11.96
N ALA A 59 -17.52 7.46 10.66
CA ALA A 59 -18.42 7.92 9.62
C ALA A 59 -19.81 7.25 9.70
N LEU A 60 -19.88 5.97 10.05
CA LEU A 60 -21.16 5.26 10.23
C LEU A 60 -21.93 5.75 11.47
N ALA A 61 -21.24 6.28 12.48
CA ALA A 61 -21.86 6.94 13.63
C ALA A 61 -22.50 8.30 13.26
N LEU A 62 -22.13 8.88 12.12
CA LEU A 62 -22.73 10.12 11.62
C LEU A 62 -24.06 9.84 10.91
N SER A 63 -25.02 10.76 11.13
CA SER A 63 -26.25 10.80 10.32
C SER A 63 -25.92 10.93 8.82
N PRO A 64 -26.78 10.43 7.90
CA PRO A 64 -26.50 10.50 6.46
C PRO A 64 -26.19 11.92 5.95
N ALA A 65 -26.87 12.95 6.45
CA ALA A 65 -26.62 14.34 6.09
C ALA A 65 -25.27 14.86 6.61
N ALA A 66 -24.84 14.38 7.79
CA ALA A 66 -23.53 14.74 8.35
C ALA A 66 -22.39 14.08 7.57
N ARG A 67 -22.54 12.82 7.11
CA ARG A 67 -21.55 12.16 6.24
C ARG A 67 -21.33 12.89 4.92
N LEU A 68 -22.39 13.39 4.29
CA LEU A 68 -22.29 14.12 3.03
C LEU A 68 -21.49 15.43 3.20
N ARG A 69 -21.76 16.17 4.28
CA ARG A 69 -21.02 17.41 4.58
C ARG A 69 -19.54 17.14 4.86
N GLU A 70 -19.24 16.07 5.59
CA GLU A 70 -17.86 15.66 5.89
C GLU A 70 -17.11 15.26 4.61
N ALA A 71 -17.75 14.46 3.74
CA ALA A 71 -17.16 14.05 2.47
C ALA A 71 -16.89 15.25 1.55
N GLU A 72 -17.80 16.22 1.50
CA GLU A 72 -17.64 17.44 0.73
C GLU A 72 -16.50 18.33 1.26
N ALA A 73 -16.36 18.44 2.59
CA ALA A 73 -15.26 19.16 3.22
C ALA A 73 -13.89 18.52 2.93
N LEU A 74 -13.79 17.19 3.04
CA LEU A 74 -12.59 16.42 2.71
C LEU A 74 -12.22 16.56 1.23
N TRP A 75 -13.22 16.55 0.34
CA TRP A 75 -12.99 16.76 -1.10
C TRP A 75 -12.44 18.17 -1.40
N GLN A 76 -13.00 19.19 -0.76
CA GLN A 76 -12.51 20.57 -0.87
C GLN A 76 -11.08 20.74 -0.32
N GLU A 77 -10.71 20.00 0.72
CA GLU A 77 -9.34 19.99 1.24
C GLU A 77 -8.36 19.27 0.29
N PHE A 78 -8.77 18.12 -0.25
CA PHE A 78 -7.99 17.39 -1.24
C PHE A 78 -7.75 18.22 -2.52
N ALA A 79 -8.80 18.85 -3.05
CA ALA A 79 -8.73 19.71 -4.24
C ALA A 79 -7.91 20.99 -4.01
N ARG A 80 -7.73 21.43 -2.76
CA ARG A 80 -6.85 22.58 -2.42
C ARG A 80 -5.37 22.20 -2.38
N THR A 81 -5.06 20.97 -2.00
CA THR A 81 -3.67 20.48 -1.87
C THR A 81 -3.16 19.80 -3.13
N HIS A 82 -4.05 19.35 -4.01
CA HIS A 82 -3.73 18.64 -5.23
C HIS A 82 -4.40 19.34 -6.41
N GLU A 83 -3.65 19.68 -7.46
CA GLU A 83 -4.28 20.06 -8.72
C GLU A 83 -5.18 18.90 -9.16
N PRO A 84 -6.48 19.12 -9.37
CA PRO A 84 -7.35 18.07 -9.87
C PRO A 84 -6.80 17.64 -11.23
N GLY A 85 -6.25 16.43 -11.30
CA GLY A 85 -5.94 15.80 -12.57
C GLY A 85 -7.21 15.88 -13.42
N GLN A 86 -7.11 16.44 -14.63
CA GLN A 86 -8.29 16.65 -15.45
C GLN A 86 -9.09 15.34 -15.51
N PRO A 87 -10.40 15.36 -15.17
CA PRO A 87 -11.25 14.21 -15.38
C PRO A 87 -11.21 13.90 -16.87
N TRP A 88 -10.42 12.89 -17.23
CA TRP A 88 -10.30 12.45 -18.60
C TRP A 88 -11.31 11.31 -18.77
N THR A 89 -12.24 11.50 -19.69
CA THR A 89 -13.16 10.47 -20.11
C THR A 89 -12.58 9.83 -21.36
N ALA A 90 -12.31 8.52 -21.31
CA ALA A 90 -12.00 7.77 -22.52
C ALA A 90 -13.26 7.73 -23.39
N SER A 91 -13.31 8.52 -24.47
CA SER A 91 -14.35 8.42 -25.49
C SER A 91 -13.84 7.63 -26.68
N PHE A 92 -14.63 6.68 -27.16
CA PHE A 92 -14.35 5.90 -28.35
C PHE A 92 -15.45 6.19 -29.37
N ASN A 93 -15.07 6.42 -30.63
CA ASN A 93 -16.05 6.63 -31.68
C ASN A 93 -16.68 5.30 -32.12
N THR A 94 -16.00 4.19 -31.88
CA THR A 94 -16.48 2.85 -32.20
C THR A 94 -16.16 1.83 -31.12
N PHE A 95 -16.94 0.75 -31.07
CA PHE A 95 -16.71 -0.36 -30.13
C PHE A 95 -15.37 -1.08 -30.38
N ALA A 96 -14.87 -1.08 -31.62
CA ALA A 96 -13.58 -1.68 -31.97
C ALA A 96 -12.37 -0.92 -31.37
N GLU A 97 -12.45 0.41 -31.29
CA GLU A 97 -11.44 1.25 -30.64
C GLU A 97 -11.37 0.97 -29.14
N TYR A 98 -12.51 0.79 -28.49
CA TYR A 98 -12.59 0.36 -27.08
C TYR A 98 -11.90 -0.99 -26.86
N GLU A 99 -12.18 -1.98 -27.71
CA GLU A 99 -11.59 -3.33 -27.63
C GLU A 99 -10.07 -3.35 -27.88
N GLN A 100 -9.52 -2.40 -28.65
CA GLN A 100 -8.07 -2.24 -28.80
C GLN A 100 -7.43 -1.58 -27.57
N TRP A 101 -8.06 -0.54 -27.01
CA TRP A 101 -7.57 0.13 -25.81
C TRP A 101 -7.54 -0.81 -24.60
N ARG A 102 -8.60 -1.61 -24.41
CA ARG A 102 -8.70 -2.58 -23.31
C ARG A 102 -7.59 -3.65 -23.31
N ARG A 103 -6.97 -3.92 -24.45
CA ARG A 103 -5.93 -4.95 -24.62
C ARG A 103 -4.51 -4.42 -24.46
N ARG A 104 -4.33 -3.11 -24.26
CA ARG A 104 -3.04 -2.48 -23.92
C ARG A 104 -2.87 -2.41 -22.41
#